data_AF-A0A226D7C4-F1
#
_entry.id   AF-A0A226D7C4-F1
#
_cell.length_a   1.000
_cell.length_b   1.000
_cell.length_c   1.000
_cell.angle_alpha   90.00
_cell.angle_beta   90.00
_cell.angle_gamma   90.00
#
_symmetry.space_group_name_H-M   'P 1'
#
loop_
_entity.id
_entity.type
_entity.pdbx_description
1 polymer ?
#
loop_
_entity_poly.entity_id
_entity_poly.type
_entity_poly.pdbx_seq_one_letter_code
_entity_poly.pdbx_strand_id
1 'polypeptide(L)'
;MTNTEKPSTTVEKSSSDRLQLILACSLFMLICLLMCHLTWEVTDPGGNLNVTFATLRAEGLQKQAHFLQSNVVTPFVNSDLYTLSDQLEEKVPKFVPFRGNMGKVTRVVWAVRNEIQAQTGRRTRYVVAEKPPRYKRDYYPGDDFYVRGIFKLAEKKRPVIIFLDCDRVPKNIIDLFILHLGKATPGEYLVLATSDKNWTVPPGLGGPPGLSKPLHIPTLPTIKERRKLIEACSSAWPEQPGEEILYVMANRTAALLHREKSVEQEVGTLCKLAFRNGLELHEKGRRGGEKKIDGGEISVSLKNWEDALASIISKEQSSADSG
;
A
#
# COMPACT_ATOMS: atom_id res chain seq x y z
N MET A 1 -78.22 -22.71 -18.03
CA MET A 1 -78.57 -21.28 -17.99
C MET A 1 -79.30 -21.00 -16.70
N THR A 2 -78.63 -20.41 -15.72
CA THR A 2 -79.20 -19.52 -14.69
C THR A 2 -78.01 -18.93 -13.94
N ASN A 3 -77.84 -17.62 -14.10
CA ASN A 3 -76.80 -16.82 -13.50
C ASN A 3 -77.04 -16.70 -11.99
N THR A 4 -75.97 -16.76 -11.20
CA THR A 4 -75.97 -16.18 -9.86
C THR A 4 -74.65 -15.46 -9.68
N GLU A 5 -74.75 -14.14 -9.81
CA GLU A 5 -73.67 -13.17 -9.57
C GLU A 5 -73.15 -13.31 -8.14
N LYS A 6 -71.82 -13.35 -7.99
CA LYS A 6 -71.14 -13.03 -6.73
C LYS A 6 -70.61 -11.60 -6.83
N PRO A 7 -70.83 -10.75 -5.83
CA PRO A 7 -70.44 -9.35 -5.89
C PRO A 7 -68.92 -9.20 -5.75
N SER A 8 -68.34 -8.36 -6.62
CA SER A 8 -66.97 -7.88 -6.53
C SER A 8 -66.83 -6.93 -5.33
N THR A 9 -66.17 -7.37 -4.28
CA THR A 9 -65.64 -6.46 -3.25
C THR A 9 -64.33 -5.86 -3.74
N THR A 10 -64.43 -4.85 -4.61
CA THR A 10 -63.36 -3.88 -4.80
C THR A 10 -63.25 -3.07 -3.52
N VAL A 11 -62.37 -3.52 -2.63
CA VAL A 11 -61.91 -2.73 -1.49
C VAL A 11 -61.28 -1.47 -2.06
N GLU A 12 -61.99 -0.34 -1.99
CA GLU A 12 -61.40 0.99 -2.16
C GLU A 12 -60.28 1.13 -1.13
N LYS A 13 -59.03 0.87 -1.55
CA LYS A 13 -57.85 1.20 -0.75
C LYS A 13 -57.94 2.68 -0.43
N SER A 14 -58.08 2.96 0.86
CA SER A 14 -58.41 4.30 1.38
C SER A 14 -57.42 5.33 0.84
N SER A 15 -57.91 6.53 0.52
CA SER A 15 -57.08 7.65 0.04
C SER A 15 -55.91 7.97 0.99
N SER A 16 -56.03 7.60 2.26
CA SER A 16 -54.98 7.69 3.29
C SER A 16 -53.74 6.86 2.95
N ASP A 17 -53.91 5.65 2.42
CA ASP A 17 -52.78 4.78 2.06
C ASP A 17 -52.02 5.32 0.83
N ARG A 18 -52.76 5.91 -0.11
CA ARG A 18 -52.15 6.60 -1.26
C ARG A 18 -51.39 7.85 -0.82
N LEU A 19 -51.94 8.62 0.12
CA LEU A 19 -51.28 9.82 0.65
C LEU A 19 -50.00 9.45 1.42
N GLN A 20 -50.03 8.39 2.23
CA GLN A 20 -48.83 7.88 2.93
C GLN A 20 -47.77 7.37 1.96
N LEU A 21 -48.18 6.67 0.88
CA LEU A 21 -47.25 6.21 -0.14
C LEU A 21 -46.62 7.38 -0.91
N ILE A 22 -47.40 8.40 -1.25
CA ILE A 22 -46.90 9.61 -1.93
C ILE A 22 -45.94 10.39 -1.01
N LEU A 23 -46.27 10.52 0.29
CA LEU A 23 -45.38 11.15 1.27
C LEU A 23 -44.09 10.35 1.46
N ALA A 24 -44.17 9.02 1.54
CA ALA A 24 -43.00 8.16 1.65
C ALA A 24 -42.11 8.24 0.40
N CYS A 25 -42.70 8.23 -0.80
CA CYS A 25 -41.95 8.43 -2.05
C CYS A 25 -41.34 9.82 -2.14
N SER A 26 -42.07 10.86 -1.72
CA SER A 26 -41.58 12.24 -1.74
C SER A 26 -40.43 12.44 -0.75
N LEU A 27 -40.54 11.87 0.45
CA LEU A 27 -39.49 11.89 1.47
C LEU A 27 -38.27 11.09 1.00
N PHE A 28 -38.46 9.93 0.36
CA PHE A 28 -37.38 9.15 -0.24
C PHE A 28 -36.67 9.94 -1.36
N MET A 29 -37.43 10.59 -2.25
CA MET A 29 -36.86 11.44 -3.31
C MET A 29 -36.14 12.65 -2.74
N LEU A 30 -36.67 13.27 -1.68
CA LEU A 30 -36.02 14.38 -0.98
C LEU A 30 -34.71 13.93 -0.31
N ILE A 31 -34.70 12.76 0.32
CA ILE A 31 -33.49 12.15 0.89
C ILE A 31 -32.48 11.86 -0.23
N CYS A 32 -32.91 11.27 -1.34
CA CYS A 32 -32.05 11.04 -2.51
C CYS A 32 -31.46 12.35 -3.07
N LEU A 33 -32.27 13.41 -3.18
CA LEU A 33 -31.84 14.72 -3.65
C LEU A 33 -30.86 15.38 -2.66
N LEU A 34 -31.16 15.35 -1.35
CA LEU A 34 -30.25 15.82 -0.30
C LEU A 34 -28.92 15.05 -0.32
N MET A 35 -28.96 13.74 -0.52
CA MET A 35 -27.77 12.90 -0.65
C MET A 35 -27.00 13.16 -1.96
N CYS A 36 -27.67 13.56 -3.05
CA CYS A 36 -27.04 14.00 -4.29
C CYS A 36 -26.39 15.39 -4.18
N HIS A 37 -26.88 16.25 -3.29
CA HIS A 37 -26.37 17.60 -3.06
C HIS A 37 -25.38 17.73 -1.90
N LEU A 38 -25.15 16.67 -1.12
CA LEU A 38 -23.91 16.58 -0.36
C LEU A 38 -22.78 16.51 -1.38
N THR A 39 -22.16 17.65 -1.64
CA THR A 39 -20.81 17.71 -2.17
C THR A 39 -19.96 16.99 -1.14
N TRP A 40 -19.76 15.70 -1.34
CA TRP A 40 -18.69 14.96 -0.68
C TRP A 40 -17.44 15.73 -1.04
N GLU A 41 -16.95 16.55 -0.11
CA GLU A 41 -15.64 17.16 -0.22
C GLU A 41 -14.67 16.00 -0.18
N VAL A 42 -14.44 15.44 -1.37
CA VAL A 42 -13.33 14.57 -1.64
C VAL A 42 -12.12 15.47 -1.46
N THR A 43 -11.63 15.51 -0.24
CA THR A 43 -10.40 16.20 0.12
C THR A 43 -9.31 15.60 -0.74
N ASP A 44 -8.63 16.42 -1.54
CA ASP A 44 -7.28 16.13 -2.00
C ASP A 44 -6.40 16.45 -0.79
N PRO A 45 -6.01 15.48 0.05
CA PRO A 45 -5.31 15.74 1.31
C PRO A 45 -3.97 16.47 1.16
N GLY A 46 -3.55 16.86 -0.04
CA GLY A 46 -2.25 17.46 -0.30
C GLY A 46 -1.17 16.41 -0.08
N GLY A 47 -0.89 15.62 -1.12
CA GLY A 47 0.22 14.68 -1.08
C GLY A 47 1.56 15.40 -1.08
N ASN A 48 2.61 14.77 -0.54
CA ASN A 48 3.96 15.29 -0.67
C ASN A 48 4.41 15.24 -2.14
N LEU A 49 4.48 16.41 -2.79
CA LEU A 49 4.85 16.57 -4.21
C LEU A 49 6.31 16.20 -4.50
N ASN A 50 7.16 16.09 -3.47
CA ASN A 50 8.58 15.77 -3.64
C ASN A 50 8.84 14.27 -3.74
N VAL A 51 7.82 13.42 -3.55
CA VAL A 51 7.97 11.97 -3.64
C VAL A 51 7.79 11.53 -5.10
N THR A 52 8.83 10.97 -5.70
CA THR A 52 8.86 10.47 -7.08
C THR A 52 9.41 9.05 -7.14
N PHE A 53 9.31 8.37 -8.28
CA PHE A 53 9.96 7.07 -8.45
C PHE A 53 11.48 7.16 -8.32
N ALA A 54 12.11 8.29 -8.64
CA ALA A 54 13.52 8.50 -8.37
C ALA A 54 13.83 8.44 -6.86
N THR A 55 13.00 9.10 -6.03
CA THR A 55 13.17 9.02 -4.56
C THR A 55 12.91 7.61 -4.02
N LEU A 56 11.91 6.88 -4.54
CA LEU A 56 11.66 5.49 -4.13
C LEU A 56 12.83 4.57 -4.50
N ARG A 57 13.44 4.76 -5.68
CA ARG A 57 14.64 4.01 -6.10
C ARG A 57 15.80 4.27 -5.16
N ALA A 58 16.03 5.53 -4.76
CA ALA A 58 17.08 5.88 -3.79
C ALA A 58 16.85 5.24 -2.41
N GLU A 59 15.60 4.92 -2.07
CA GLU A 59 15.19 4.27 -0.82
C GLU A 59 15.22 2.73 -0.87
N GLY A 60 15.71 2.13 -1.95
CA GLY A 60 15.78 0.67 -2.07
C GLY A 60 14.51 0.00 -2.62
N LEU A 61 13.59 0.77 -3.20
CA LEU A 61 12.37 0.25 -3.84
C LEU A 61 12.49 0.18 -5.37
N GLN A 62 13.68 -0.13 -5.89
CA GLN A 62 13.97 -0.07 -7.33
C GLN A 62 13.06 -1.00 -8.14
N LYS A 63 12.84 -2.23 -7.66
CA LYS A 63 11.97 -3.22 -8.33
C LYS A 63 10.52 -2.74 -8.36
N GLN A 64 10.00 -2.22 -7.25
CA GLN A 64 8.64 -1.70 -7.14
C GLN A 64 8.45 -0.47 -8.03
N ALA A 65 9.39 0.48 -7.99
CA ALA A 65 9.33 1.68 -8.82
C ALA A 65 9.40 1.36 -10.33
N HIS A 66 10.24 0.39 -10.73
CA HIS A 66 10.29 -0.08 -12.11
C HIS A 66 8.98 -0.77 -12.52
N PHE A 67 8.47 -1.68 -11.68
CA PHE A 67 7.21 -2.37 -11.93
C PHE A 67 6.04 -1.40 -12.10
N LEU A 68 5.91 -0.42 -11.19
CA LEU A 68 4.86 0.61 -11.23
C LEU A 68 5.00 1.52 -12.45
N GLN A 69 6.23 1.86 -12.87
CA GLN A 69 6.44 2.62 -14.10
C GLN A 69 5.91 1.84 -15.30
N SER A 70 6.39 0.61 -15.49
CA SER A 70 6.15 -0.16 -16.71
C SER A 70 4.73 -0.73 -16.81
N ASN A 71 4.11 -1.11 -15.69
CA ASN A 71 2.83 -1.82 -15.66
C ASN A 71 1.66 -0.98 -15.13
N VAL A 72 1.91 0.22 -14.58
CA VAL A 72 0.84 1.06 -14.03
C VAL A 72 0.84 2.45 -14.64
N VAL A 73 1.90 3.24 -14.43
CA VAL A 73 1.95 4.64 -14.87
C VAL A 73 1.97 4.74 -16.38
N THR A 74 2.91 4.07 -17.06
CA THR A 74 3.03 4.16 -18.51
C THR A 74 1.75 3.68 -19.21
N PRO A 75 1.16 2.51 -18.86
CA PRO A 75 -0.09 2.09 -19.47
C PRO A 75 -1.25 3.05 -19.21
N PHE A 76 -1.38 3.55 -17.99
CA PHE A 76 -2.47 4.46 -17.62
C PHE A 76 -2.39 5.81 -18.35
N VAL A 77 -1.20 6.40 -18.45
CA VAL A 77 -0.98 7.68 -19.17
C VAL A 77 -1.25 7.53 -20.67
N ASN A 78 -0.99 6.34 -21.23
CA ASN A 78 -1.15 6.06 -22.65
C ASN A 78 -2.42 5.25 -22.96
N SER A 79 -3.46 5.33 -22.10
CA SER A 79 -4.69 4.55 -22.25
C SER A 79 -5.35 4.71 -23.61
N ASP A 80 -5.30 5.91 -24.18
CA ASP A 80 -5.89 6.22 -25.48
C ASP A 80 -5.19 5.43 -26.60
N LEU A 81 -3.86 5.25 -26.52
CA LEU A 81 -3.11 4.45 -27.51
C LEU A 81 -3.47 2.97 -27.43
N TYR A 82 -3.62 2.43 -26.22
CA TYR A 82 -4.05 1.03 -26.03
C TYR A 82 -5.51 0.81 -26.41
N THR A 83 -6.34 1.85 -26.38
CA THR A 83 -7.70 1.80 -26.92
C THR A 83 -7.67 1.67 -28.44
N LEU A 84 -6.81 2.45 -29.11
CA LEU A 84 -6.65 2.41 -30.57
C LEU A 84 -6.08 1.07 -31.08
N SER A 85 -5.29 0.37 -30.26
CA SER A 85 -4.71 -0.94 -30.60
C SER A 85 -5.50 -2.16 -30.10
N ASP A 86 -6.69 -1.96 -29.52
CA ASP A 86 -7.53 -3.01 -28.91
C ASP A 86 -6.81 -3.83 -27.81
N GLN A 87 -5.95 -3.15 -27.04
CA GLN A 87 -5.14 -3.72 -25.95
C GLN A 87 -5.47 -3.11 -24.58
N LEU A 88 -6.54 -2.32 -24.49
CA LEU A 88 -6.87 -1.53 -23.30
C LEU A 88 -7.03 -2.42 -22.05
N GLU A 89 -7.87 -3.46 -22.13
CA GLU A 89 -8.14 -4.38 -21.01
C GLU A 89 -6.93 -5.25 -20.64
N GLU A 90 -6.02 -5.50 -21.59
CA GLU A 90 -4.81 -6.28 -21.36
C GLU A 90 -3.71 -5.45 -20.67
N LYS A 91 -3.52 -4.19 -21.10
CA LYS A 91 -2.36 -3.38 -20.71
C LYS A 91 -2.65 -2.39 -19.60
N VAL A 92 -3.86 -1.86 -19.51
CA VAL A 92 -4.18 -0.75 -18.61
C VAL A 92 -4.84 -1.27 -17.34
N PRO A 93 -4.24 -1.04 -16.15
CA PRO A 93 -4.85 -1.50 -14.92
C PRO A 93 -6.01 -0.61 -14.46
N LYS A 94 -7.09 -1.24 -14.00
CA LYS A 94 -8.17 -0.58 -13.26
C LYS A 94 -7.82 -0.43 -11.78
N PHE A 95 -7.08 -1.41 -11.25
CA PHE A 95 -6.87 -1.62 -9.83
C PHE A 95 -5.44 -2.10 -9.54
N VAL A 96 -4.81 -1.57 -8.50
CA VAL A 96 -3.49 -1.97 -8.03
C VAL A 96 -3.54 -2.24 -6.52
N PRO A 97 -3.50 -3.51 -6.09
CA PRO A 97 -3.41 -3.86 -4.68
C PRO A 97 -1.98 -3.74 -4.17
N PHE A 98 -1.81 -3.19 -2.97
CA PHE A 98 -0.53 -3.06 -2.28
C PHE A 98 -0.55 -3.80 -0.95
N ARG A 99 0.55 -4.46 -0.62
CA ARG A 99 0.76 -5.09 0.69
C ARG A 99 1.98 -4.50 1.37
N GLY A 100 1.80 -3.81 2.49
CA GLY A 100 2.90 -3.24 3.26
C GLY A 100 2.41 -2.33 4.38
N ASN A 101 3.34 -1.67 5.06
CA ASN A 101 3.02 -0.65 6.07
C ASN A 101 2.29 0.54 5.41
N MET A 102 1.19 0.98 6.00
CA MET A 102 0.34 2.07 5.47
C MET A 102 1.14 3.32 5.10
N GLY A 103 1.99 3.82 6.00
CA GLY A 103 2.77 5.04 5.74
C GLY A 103 3.66 4.93 4.50
N LYS A 104 4.21 3.74 4.23
CA LYS A 104 5.00 3.48 3.03
C LYS A 104 4.13 3.30 1.79
N VAL A 105 3.00 2.60 1.90
CA VAL A 105 2.06 2.45 0.78
C VAL A 105 1.54 3.82 0.35
N THR A 106 1.09 4.66 1.28
CA THR A 106 0.67 6.05 0.99
C THR A 106 1.77 6.82 0.28
N ARG A 107 3.03 6.66 0.69
CA ARG A 107 4.17 7.30 0.02
C ARG A 107 4.36 6.79 -1.41
N VAL A 108 4.25 5.49 -1.66
CA VAL A 108 4.29 4.90 -3.01
C VAL A 108 3.14 5.42 -3.87
N VAL A 109 1.94 5.51 -3.32
CA VAL A 109 0.74 6.07 -3.96
C VAL A 109 0.95 7.53 -4.37
N TRP A 110 1.55 8.35 -3.50
CA TRP A 110 1.93 9.71 -3.87
C TRP A 110 2.96 9.75 -5.00
N ALA A 111 3.93 8.84 -5.00
CA ALA A 111 4.89 8.74 -6.10
C ALA A 111 4.19 8.43 -7.43
N VAL A 112 3.27 7.45 -7.46
CA VAL A 112 2.46 7.13 -8.65
C VAL A 112 1.69 8.34 -9.16
N ARG A 113 1.03 9.08 -8.25
CA ARG A 113 0.31 10.33 -8.57
C ARG A 113 1.22 11.36 -9.23
N ASN A 114 2.36 11.62 -8.62
CA ASN A 114 3.30 12.64 -9.05
C ASN A 114 3.92 12.30 -10.41
N GLU A 115 4.21 11.02 -10.67
CA GLU A 115 4.68 10.54 -11.97
C GLU A 115 3.62 10.70 -13.06
N ILE A 116 2.35 10.34 -12.80
CA ILE A 116 1.25 10.58 -13.75
C ILE A 116 1.09 12.07 -14.03
N GLN A 117 1.15 12.92 -13.01
CA GLN A 117 1.06 14.36 -13.18
C GLN A 117 2.24 14.92 -14.01
N ALA A 118 3.45 14.44 -13.75
CA ALA A 118 4.64 14.85 -14.48
C ALA A 118 4.58 14.45 -15.96
N GLN A 119 4.11 13.24 -16.27
CA GLN A 119 4.03 12.75 -17.65
C GLN A 119 2.86 13.33 -18.44
N THR A 120 1.72 13.59 -17.80
CA THR A 120 0.54 14.16 -18.47
C THR A 120 0.57 15.70 -18.55
N GLY A 121 1.38 16.36 -17.73
CA GLY A 121 1.36 17.81 -17.55
C GLY A 121 0.07 18.35 -16.93
N ARG A 122 -0.84 17.48 -16.48
CA ARG A 122 -2.15 17.84 -15.90
C ARG A 122 -2.16 17.52 -14.42
N ARG A 123 -2.81 18.37 -13.62
CA ARG A 123 -2.99 18.10 -12.18
C ARG A 123 -3.77 16.80 -12.00
N THR A 124 -3.14 15.79 -11.43
CA THR A 124 -3.79 14.53 -11.08
C THR A 124 -4.59 14.70 -9.80
N ARG A 125 -5.90 14.45 -9.87
CA ARG A 125 -6.76 14.47 -8.68
C ARG A 125 -6.55 13.21 -7.86
N TYR A 126 -6.54 13.37 -6.55
CA TYR A 126 -6.37 12.30 -5.60
C TYR A 126 -7.57 12.26 -4.67
N VAL A 127 -8.26 11.13 -4.66
CA VAL A 127 -9.47 10.87 -3.89
C VAL A 127 -9.13 9.82 -2.84
N VAL A 128 -9.29 10.11 -1.56
CA VAL A 128 -9.21 9.07 -0.53
C VAL A 128 -10.61 8.57 -0.24
N ALA A 129 -10.82 7.27 -0.41
CA ALA A 129 -12.04 6.63 0.02
C ALA A 129 -11.97 6.43 1.54
N GLU A 130 -12.79 7.17 2.28
CA GLU A 130 -12.89 7.07 3.74
C GLU A 130 -14.31 6.67 4.15
N LYS A 131 -14.49 6.15 5.37
CA LYS A 131 -15.83 6.03 5.96
C LYS A 131 -16.26 7.42 6.44
N PRO A 132 -17.35 8.02 5.95
CA PRO A 132 -17.75 9.32 6.43
C PRO A 132 -18.16 9.21 7.92
N PRO A 133 -17.73 10.13 8.80
CA PRO A 133 -17.91 10.02 10.26
C PRO A 133 -19.36 9.87 10.73
N ARG A 134 -20.32 10.26 9.87
CA ARG A 134 -21.75 10.28 10.16
C ARG A 134 -22.45 8.93 9.97
N TYR A 135 -21.80 7.91 9.37
CA TYR A 135 -22.43 6.62 9.10
C TYR A 135 -21.84 5.54 10.03
N LYS A 136 -22.54 5.27 11.15
CA LYS A 136 -22.10 4.29 12.17
C LYS A 136 -22.68 2.87 12.00
N ARG A 137 -23.57 2.60 11.04
CA ARG A 137 -24.24 1.29 10.87
C ARG A 137 -23.65 0.47 9.71
N ASP A 138 -23.82 -0.85 9.80
CA ASP A 138 -23.10 -1.86 9.00
C ASP A 138 -23.58 -2.08 7.56
N TYR A 139 -24.65 -1.42 7.13
CA TYR A 139 -25.01 -1.32 5.71
C TYR A 139 -26.07 -0.23 5.57
N TYR A 140 -25.81 0.79 4.76
CA TYR A 140 -26.76 1.85 4.48
C TYR A 140 -26.97 1.94 2.96
N PRO A 141 -28.20 2.10 2.43
CA PRO A 141 -28.40 2.34 1.00
C PRO A 141 -27.55 3.49 0.42
N GLY A 142 -27.19 4.45 1.27
CA GLY A 142 -26.26 5.53 0.94
C GLY A 142 -24.82 5.10 0.62
N ASP A 143 -24.42 3.87 0.96
CA ASP A 143 -23.10 3.32 0.66
C ASP A 143 -22.90 3.14 -0.85
N ASP A 144 -23.91 2.64 -1.57
CA ASP A 144 -23.88 2.54 -3.04
C ASP A 144 -23.87 3.94 -3.68
N PHE A 145 -24.67 4.87 -3.16
CA PHE A 145 -24.65 6.27 -3.62
C PHE A 145 -23.28 6.93 -3.40
N TYR A 146 -22.64 6.66 -2.27
CA TYR A 146 -21.30 7.17 -1.95
C TYR A 146 -20.25 6.65 -2.93
N VAL A 147 -20.19 5.33 -3.13
CA VAL A 147 -19.23 4.71 -4.06
C VAL A 147 -19.46 5.19 -5.49
N ARG A 148 -20.72 5.22 -5.95
CA ARG A 148 -21.08 5.79 -7.26
C ARG A 148 -20.70 7.26 -7.39
N GLY A 149 -20.85 8.04 -6.33
CA GLY A 149 -20.45 9.44 -6.29
C GLY A 149 -18.97 9.63 -6.56
N ILE A 150 -18.12 8.79 -5.95
CA ILE A 150 -16.67 8.80 -6.18
C ILE A 150 -16.34 8.51 -7.65
N PHE A 151 -16.90 7.44 -8.22
CA PHE A 151 -16.62 7.08 -9.61
C PHE A 151 -17.15 8.11 -10.62
N LYS A 152 -18.37 8.62 -10.43
CA LYS A 152 -18.91 9.72 -11.25
C LYS A 152 -18.04 10.98 -11.20
N LEU A 153 -17.44 11.28 -10.05
CA LEU A 153 -16.50 12.40 -9.92
C LEU A 153 -15.21 12.11 -10.69
N ALA A 154 -14.71 10.88 -10.62
CA ALA A 154 -13.48 10.44 -11.27
C ALA A 154 -13.60 10.48 -12.81
N GLU A 155 -14.71 9.97 -13.35
CA GLU A 155 -15.00 9.96 -14.79
C GLU A 155 -14.96 11.37 -15.41
N LYS A 156 -15.48 12.37 -14.69
CA LYS A 156 -15.58 13.76 -15.17
C LYS A 156 -14.26 14.55 -15.16
N LYS A 157 -13.23 14.10 -14.44
CA LYS A 157 -12.10 14.98 -14.07
C LYS A 157 -10.72 14.35 -14.26
N ARG A 158 -10.50 13.59 -15.35
CA ARG A 158 -9.24 12.87 -15.63
C ARG A 158 -8.00 13.77 -15.71
N PRO A 159 -6.81 13.30 -15.26
CA PRO A 159 -6.56 12.00 -14.62
C PRO A 159 -6.91 11.99 -13.12
N VAL A 160 -7.52 10.90 -12.65
CA VAL A 160 -7.94 10.71 -11.25
C VAL A 160 -7.38 9.42 -10.69
N ILE A 161 -6.81 9.50 -9.49
CA ILE A 161 -6.43 8.37 -8.66
C ILE A 161 -7.36 8.31 -7.47
N ILE A 162 -7.87 7.11 -7.18
CA ILE A 162 -8.64 6.82 -5.97
C ILE A 162 -7.80 5.91 -5.09
N PHE A 163 -7.54 6.31 -3.86
CA PHE A 163 -6.89 5.49 -2.86
C PHE A 163 -7.91 4.87 -1.91
N LEU A 164 -7.90 3.54 -1.83
CA LEU A 164 -8.78 2.75 -0.98
C LEU A 164 -7.96 2.09 0.12
N ASP A 165 -8.07 2.62 1.33
CA ASP A 165 -7.49 1.99 2.53
C ASP A 165 -8.44 0.90 3.04
N CYS A 166 -8.20 -0.35 2.63
CA CYS A 166 -9.04 -1.48 2.98
C CYS A 166 -9.02 -1.81 4.48
N ASP A 167 -8.07 -1.30 5.27
CA ASP A 167 -8.04 -1.50 6.72
C ASP A 167 -8.95 -0.49 7.45
N ARG A 168 -9.19 0.68 6.85
CA ARG A 168 -10.03 1.75 7.42
C ARG A 168 -11.44 1.80 6.85
N VAL A 169 -11.62 1.27 5.65
CA VAL A 169 -12.89 1.29 4.94
C VAL A 169 -13.68 0.01 5.27
N PRO A 170 -14.98 0.11 5.63
CA PRO A 170 -15.82 -1.05 5.87
C PRO A 170 -15.86 -2.01 4.68
N LYS A 171 -15.90 -3.31 4.97
CA LYS A 171 -15.91 -4.36 3.94
C LYS A 171 -17.02 -4.20 2.90
N ASN A 172 -18.23 -3.80 3.31
CA ASN A 172 -19.34 -3.54 2.38
C ASN A 172 -19.04 -2.42 1.37
N ILE A 173 -18.30 -1.38 1.76
CA ILE A 173 -17.85 -0.32 0.84
C ILE A 173 -16.78 -0.87 -0.12
N ILE A 174 -15.84 -1.65 0.40
CA ILE A 174 -14.81 -2.31 -0.42
C ILE A 174 -15.48 -3.20 -1.48
N ASP A 175 -16.44 -4.04 -1.07
CA ASP A 175 -17.17 -4.94 -1.97
C ASP A 175 -17.92 -4.14 -3.07
N LEU A 176 -18.54 -3.01 -2.70
CA LEU A 176 -19.19 -2.11 -3.68
C LEU A 176 -18.19 -1.45 -4.64
N PHE A 177 -17.00 -1.09 -4.17
CA PHE A 177 -15.90 -0.58 -5.01
C PHE A 177 -15.48 -1.62 -6.06
N ILE A 178 -15.27 -2.86 -5.62
CA ILE A 178 -14.92 -3.98 -6.48
C ILE A 178 -16.01 -4.25 -7.54
N LEU A 179 -17.28 -4.25 -7.12
CA LEU A 179 -18.41 -4.43 -8.04
C LEU A 179 -18.49 -3.35 -9.12
N HIS A 180 -18.20 -2.09 -8.76
CA HIS A 180 -18.13 -0.99 -9.73
C HIS A 180 -16.94 -1.13 -10.66
N LEU A 181 -15.77 -1.46 -10.12
CA LEU A 181 -14.54 -1.64 -10.91
C LEU A 181 -14.66 -2.77 -11.93
N GLY A 182 -15.38 -3.84 -11.63
CA GLY A 182 -15.63 -4.94 -12.57
C GLY A 182 -16.40 -4.50 -13.83
N LYS A 183 -17.09 -3.35 -13.80
CA LYS A 183 -17.84 -2.77 -14.92
C LYS A 183 -17.17 -1.54 -15.53
N ALA A 184 -16.09 -1.07 -14.92
CA ALA A 184 -15.38 0.14 -15.33
C ALA A 184 -14.56 -0.10 -16.58
N THR A 185 -14.41 0.94 -17.41
CA THR A 185 -13.45 0.93 -18.52
C THR A 185 -12.05 1.27 -17.98
N PRO A 186 -10.97 0.55 -18.36
CA PRO A 186 -9.62 0.91 -17.96
C PRO A 186 -9.24 2.31 -18.44
N GLY A 187 -8.36 2.98 -17.70
CA GLY A 187 -7.82 4.31 -18.07
C GLY A 187 -8.71 5.50 -17.70
N GLU A 188 -9.96 5.29 -17.31
CA GLU A 188 -10.81 6.40 -16.84
C GLU A 188 -10.35 6.96 -15.49
N TYR A 189 -9.95 6.05 -14.60
CA TYR A 189 -9.41 6.31 -13.29
C TYR A 189 -8.57 5.12 -12.85
N LEU A 190 -7.68 5.36 -11.89
CA LEU A 190 -6.82 4.32 -11.32
C LEU A 190 -7.13 4.15 -9.83
N VAL A 191 -7.55 2.94 -9.44
CA VAL A 191 -7.75 2.63 -8.03
C VAL A 191 -6.50 1.96 -7.46
N LEU A 192 -5.95 2.56 -6.41
CA LEU A 192 -4.80 2.07 -5.66
C LEU A 192 -5.31 1.65 -4.28
N ALA A 193 -5.08 0.42 -3.84
CA ALA A 193 -5.68 -0.06 -2.60
C ALA A 193 -4.68 -0.77 -1.70
N THR A 194 -4.82 -0.62 -0.39
CA THR A 194 -4.17 -1.58 0.53
C THR A 194 -4.87 -2.93 0.45
N SER A 195 -4.12 -4.01 0.60
CA SER A 195 -4.66 -5.36 0.65
C SER A 195 -4.47 -5.91 2.05
N ASP A 196 -5.52 -6.53 2.60
CA ASP A 196 -5.36 -7.34 3.81
C ASP A 196 -4.49 -8.60 3.53
N LYS A 197 -4.18 -9.36 4.59
CA LYS A 197 -3.34 -10.58 4.48
C LYS A 197 -4.01 -11.70 3.68
N ASN A 198 -5.34 -11.74 3.62
CA ASN A 198 -6.15 -12.80 3.01
C ASN A 198 -6.75 -12.39 1.66
N TRP A 199 -6.37 -11.22 1.15
CA TRP A 199 -6.95 -10.62 -0.04
C TRP A 199 -6.60 -11.40 -1.30
N THR A 200 -7.63 -11.80 -2.03
CA THR A 200 -7.54 -12.35 -3.39
C THR A 200 -8.13 -11.34 -4.36
N VAL A 201 -7.44 -11.10 -5.49
CA VAL A 201 -7.96 -10.17 -6.51
C VAL A 201 -9.23 -10.77 -7.11
N PRO A 202 -10.36 -10.05 -7.04
CA PRO A 202 -11.62 -10.49 -7.65
C PRO A 202 -11.45 -10.81 -9.15
N PRO A 203 -12.04 -11.92 -9.63
CA PRO A 203 -12.05 -12.24 -11.06
C PRO A 203 -12.67 -11.09 -11.87
N GLY A 204 -12.04 -10.71 -12.97
CA GLY A 204 -12.54 -9.65 -13.86
C GLY A 204 -12.00 -8.24 -13.57
N LEU A 205 -11.20 -8.03 -12.53
CA LEU A 205 -10.38 -6.83 -12.37
C LEU A 205 -9.09 -6.89 -13.20
N GLY A 206 -9.23 -7.32 -14.46
CA GLY A 206 -8.15 -7.56 -15.40
C GLY A 206 -7.18 -6.38 -15.54
N GLY A 207 -6.02 -6.70 -16.10
CA GLY A 207 -4.91 -5.79 -16.31
C GLY A 207 -3.62 -6.56 -16.61
N PRO A 208 -2.47 -5.87 -16.62
CA PRO A 208 -1.22 -6.49 -17.01
C PRO A 208 -0.85 -7.68 -16.10
N PRO A 209 -0.24 -8.74 -16.67
CA PRO A 209 0.25 -9.89 -15.91
C PRO A 209 1.11 -9.42 -14.72
N GLY A 210 0.72 -9.79 -13.50
CA GLY A 210 1.44 -9.42 -12.28
C GLY A 210 0.63 -8.60 -11.27
N LEU A 211 -0.50 -8.00 -11.67
CA LEU A 211 -1.43 -7.32 -10.76
C LEU A 211 -2.51 -8.24 -10.15
N SER A 212 -2.47 -9.53 -10.49
CA SER A 212 -3.31 -10.57 -9.86
C SER A 212 -2.93 -10.85 -8.40
N LYS A 213 -1.78 -10.34 -7.95
CA LYS A 213 -1.31 -10.42 -6.56
C LYS A 213 -1.00 -9.02 -6.05
N PRO A 214 -1.18 -8.75 -4.74
CA PRO A 214 -0.76 -7.49 -4.15
C PRO A 214 0.73 -7.23 -4.36
N LEU A 215 1.06 -6.03 -4.84
CA LEU A 215 2.44 -5.56 -4.92
C LEU A 215 2.97 -5.36 -3.51
N HIS A 216 3.94 -6.19 -3.13
CA HIS A 216 4.56 -6.06 -1.82
C HIS A 216 5.45 -4.82 -1.75
N ILE A 217 5.13 -3.92 -0.83
CA ILE A 217 5.95 -2.78 -0.45
C ILE A 217 6.72 -3.17 0.81
N PRO A 218 8.01 -3.52 0.69
CA PRO A 218 8.78 -4.01 1.81
C PRO A 218 8.96 -2.92 2.86
N THR A 219 8.87 -3.32 4.12
CA THR A 219 9.16 -2.45 5.26
C THR A 219 10.67 -2.32 5.43
N LEU A 220 11.38 -1.77 4.43
CA LEU A 220 12.82 -1.59 4.50
C LEU A 220 13.18 -0.51 5.53
N PRO A 221 13.79 -0.82 6.69
CA PRO A 221 14.11 0.20 7.67
C PRO A 221 14.99 1.27 7.03
N THR A 222 14.67 2.55 7.26
CA THR A 222 15.47 3.72 6.89
C THR A 222 16.85 3.66 7.54
N ILE A 223 17.82 4.50 7.09
CA ILE A 223 19.12 4.61 7.79
C ILE A 223 18.92 4.88 9.28
N LYS A 224 17.97 5.77 9.64
CA LYS A 224 17.66 6.10 11.03
C LYS A 224 17.11 4.91 11.81
N GLU A 225 16.24 4.11 11.20
CA GLU A 225 15.69 2.90 11.83
C GLU A 225 16.74 1.80 11.94
N ARG A 226 17.59 1.60 10.91
CA ARG A 226 18.70 0.64 10.95
C ARG A 226 19.72 1.02 12.00
N ARG A 227 20.02 2.31 12.15
CA ARG A 227 20.89 2.82 13.22
C ARG A 227 20.33 2.48 14.60
N LYS A 228 19.06 2.81 14.87
CA LYS A 228 18.38 2.47 16.13
C LYS A 228 18.40 0.97 16.40
N LEU A 229 18.27 0.17 15.35
CA LEU A 229 18.32 -1.28 15.46
C LEU A 229 19.73 -1.77 15.83
N ILE A 230 20.78 -1.23 15.21
CA ILE A 230 22.18 -1.53 15.56
C ILE A 230 22.46 -1.14 17.02
N GLU A 231 22.02 0.06 17.43
CA GLU A 231 22.11 0.53 18.83
C GLU A 231 21.40 -0.46 19.78
N ALA A 232 20.17 -0.86 19.46
CA ALA A 232 19.44 -1.83 20.27
C ALA A 232 20.15 -3.19 20.36
N CYS A 233 20.69 -3.71 19.24
CA CYS A 233 21.41 -4.98 19.20
C CYS A 233 22.78 -4.94 19.92
N SER A 234 23.38 -3.77 20.06
CA SER A 234 24.65 -3.57 20.76
C SER A 234 24.49 -3.04 22.19
N SER A 235 23.27 -2.73 22.63
CA SER A 235 22.99 -2.14 23.95
C SER A 235 23.54 -2.90 25.17
N ALA A 236 23.71 -4.22 25.05
CA ALA A 236 24.28 -5.07 26.12
C ALA A 236 25.81 -5.13 26.07
N TRP A 237 26.46 -4.47 25.12
CA TRP A 237 27.92 -4.50 24.97
C TRP A 237 28.57 -3.63 26.05
N PRO A 238 29.69 -4.09 26.64
CA PRO A 238 30.45 -3.33 27.64
C PRO A 238 30.92 -1.97 27.11
N GLU A 239 31.37 -1.93 25.85
CA GLU A 239 31.67 -0.70 25.12
C GLU A 239 30.69 -0.57 23.95
N GLN A 240 29.96 0.55 23.92
CA GLN A 240 29.00 0.83 22.85
C GLN A 240 29.73 1.28 21.57
N PRO A 241 29.23 0.91 20.38
CA PRO A 241 29.80 1.39 19.13
C PRO A 241 29.74 2.93 19.06
N GLY A 242 30.85 3.55 18.65
CA GLY A 242 30.89 4.99 18.44
C GLY A 242 29.95 5.47 17.33
N GLU A 243 29.59 6.74 17.38
CA GLU A 243 28.69 7.42 16.43
C GLU A 243 29.06 7.20 14.95
N GLU A 244 30.36 7.24 14.64
CA GLU A 244 30.88 6.99 13.30
C GLU A 244 30.57 5.57 12.83
N ILE A 245 30.84 4.55 13.65
CA ILE A 245 30.56 3.14 13.34
C ILE A 245 29.06 2.94 13.13
N LEU A 246 28.23 3.51 14.03
CA LEU A 246 26.77 3.44 13.91
C LEU A 246 26.29 4.03 12.59
N TYR A 247 26.80 5.18 12.19
CA TYR A 247 26.44 5.83 10.92
C TYR A 247 26.88 5.00 9.71
N VAL A 248 28.16 4.59 9.67
CA VAL A 248 28.71 3.83 8.54
C VAL A 248 27.97 2.48 8.40
N MET A 249 27.72 1.78 9.52
CA MET A 249 27.01 0.50 9.49
C MET A 249 25.53 0.65 9.17
N ALA A 250 24.86 1.68 9.68
CA ALA A 250 23.47 1.97 9.29
C ALA A 250 23.37 2.25 7.78
N ASN A 251 24.35 2.90 7.17
CA ASN A 251 24.38 3.09 5.73
C ASN A 251 24.65 1.76 4.99
N ARG A 252 25.72 1.04 5.34
CA ARG A 252 26.15 -0.17 4.62
C ARG A 252 25.22 -1.37 4.77
N THR A 253 24.46 -1.45 5.87
CA THR A 253 23.38 -2.44 6.04
C THR A 253 22.25 -2.27 5.03
N ALA A 254 22.23 -1.21 4.21
CA ALA A 254 21.39 -1.14 3.02
C ALA A 254 21.55 -2.37 2.10
N ALA A 255 22.76 -2.96 2.04
CA ALA A 255 23.03 -4.18 1.27
C ALA A 255 22.24 -5.41 1.77
N LEU A 256 21.70 -5.37 2.99
CA LEU A 256 20.92 -6.45 3.59
C LEU A 256 19.41 -6.30 3.30
N LEU A 257 18.97 -5.16 2.77
CA LEU A 257 17.54 -4.83 2.60
C LEU A 257 16.83 -5.66 1.53
N HIS A 258 17.58 -6.21 0.57
CA HIS A 258 17.00 -6.94 -0.57
C HIS A 258 16.91 -8.45 -0.34
N ARG A 259 17.24 -8.92 0.87
CA ARG A 259 17.31 -10.34 1.21
C ARG A 259 15.96 -10.86 1.68
N GLU A 260 15.73 -12.17 1.54
CA GLU A 260 14.49 -12.82 1.97
C GLU A 260 14.31 -12.84 3.49
N LYS A 261 15.41 -12.78 4.24
CA LYS A 261 15.40 -12.75 5.71
C LYS A 261 15.04 -11.36 6.24
N SER A 262 14.46 -11.34 7.45
CA SER A 262 14.11 -10.09 8.11
C SER A 262 15.37 -9.26 8.36
N VAL A 263 15.30 -7.96 8.06
CA VAL A 263 16.41 -7.02 8.27
C VAL A 263 16.83 -6.98 9.75
N GLU A 264 15.88 -7.22 10.67
CA GLU A 264 16.16 -7.29 12.11
C GLU A 264 17.05 -8.50 12.45
N GLN A 265 16.76 -9.65 11.85
CA GLN A 265 17.56 -10.87 12.05
C GLN A 265 18.97 -10.72 11.46
N GLU A 266 19.07 -10.11 10.28
CA GLU A 266 20.35 -9.89 9.59
C GLU A 266 21.23 -8.90 10.36
N VAL A 267 20.68 -7.77 10.82
CA VAL A 267 21.42 -6.81 11.65
C VAL A 267 21.77 -7.41 13.02
N GLY A 268 20.88 -8.21 13.62
CA GLY A 268 21.20 -8.95 14.83
C GLY A 268 22.36 -9.94 14.65
N THR A 269 22.42 -10.60 13.49
CA THR A 269 23.53 -11.49 13.11
C THR A 269 24.82 -10.71 12.89
N LEU A 270 24.74 -9.58 12.20
CA LEU A 270 25.88 -8.66 12.01
C LEU A 270 26.50 -8.24 13.34
N CYS A 271 25.67 -7.79 14.30
CA CYS A 271 26.16 -7.36 15.62
C CYS A 271 26.87 -8.52 16.33
N LYS A 272 26.26 -9.72 16.35
CA LYS A 272 26.87 -10.91 16.98
C LYS A 272 28.22 -11.27 16.35
N LEU A 273 28.32 -11.23 15.02
CA LEU A 273 29.56 -11.53 14.31
C LEU A 273 30.63 -10.45 14.53
N ALA A 274 30.25 -9.17 14.53
CA ALA A 274 31.19 -8.08 14.80
C ALA A 274 31.79 -8.21 16.22
N PHE A 275 30.96 -8.49 17.23
CA PHE A 275 31.44 -8.72 18.60
C PHE A 275 32.33 -9.95 18.69
N ARG A 276 31.94 -11.06 18.05
CA ARG A 276 32.74 -12.27 17.98
C ARG A 276 34.11 -12.01 17.35
N ASN A 277 34.17 -11.24 16.26
CA ASN A 277 35.43 -10.89 15.61
C ASN A 277 36.34 -10.08 16.55
N GLY A 278 35.77 -9.15 17.33
CA GLY A 278 36.50 -8.41 18.36
C GLY A 278 37.06 -9.34 19.46
N LEU A 279 36.23 -10.25 19.96
CA LEU A 279 36.62 -11.25 20.96
C LEU A 279 37.75 -12.15 20.47
N GLU A 280 37.64 -12.70 19.25
CA GLU A 280 38.67 -13.58 18.67
C GLU A 280 40.02 -12.85 18.48
N LEU A 281 40.00 -11.55 18.14
CA LEU A 281 41.22 -10.75 18.06
C LEU A 281 41.85 -10.52 19.44
N HIS A 282 41.03 -10.25 20.44
CA HIS A 282 41.48 -10.09 21.82
C HIS A 282 42.13 -11.39 22.35
N GLU A 283 41.50 -12.54 22.11
CA GLU A 283 42.04 -13.85 22.49
C GLU A 283 43.39 -14.15 21.84
N LYS A 284 43.56 -13.83 20.54
CA LYS A 284 44.83 -14.01 19.83
C LYS A 284 45.96 -13.12 20.36
N GLY A 285 45.62 -11.99 20.98
CA GLY A 285 46.56 -11.06 21.58
C GLY A 285 47.03 -11.46 22.98
N ARG A 286 46.32 -12.35 23.68
CA ARG A 286 46.69 -12.77 25.05
C ARG A 286 47.93 -13.68 25.03
N ARG A 287 48.94 -13.30 25.82
CA ARG A 287 50.08 -14.16 26.19
C ARG A 287 49.92 -14.57 27.65
N GLY A 288 49.45 -15.80 27.91
CA GLY A 288 49.40 -16.37 29.26
C GLY A 288 47.99 -16.76 29.73
N GLY A 289 47.91 -17.89 30.44
CA GLY A 289 46.69 -18.66 30.80
C GLY A 289 45.76 -18.02 31.84
N GLU A 290 45.36 -16.78 31.60
CA GLU A 290 44.43 -16.04 32.42
C GLU A 290 42.99 -16.46 32.04
N LYS A 291 42.24 -17.06 32.97
CA LYS A 291 41.06 -17.92 32.68
C LYS A 291 39.73 -17.20 32.43
N LYS A 292 39.63 -15.89 32.67
CA LYS A 292 38.39 -15.12 32.48
C LYS A 292 38.71 -13.84 31.69
N ILE A 293 37.92 -13.58 30.66
CA ILE A 293 37.96 -12.35 29.87
C ILE A 293 36.92 -11.42 30.48
N ASP A 294 37.31 -10.20 30.85
CA ASP A 294 36.35 -9.17 31.17
C ASP A 294 35.79 -8.58 29.87
N GLY A 295 34.47 -8.43 29.80
CA GLY A 295 33.83 -7.91 28.60
C GLY A 295 34.29 -6.49 28.25
N GLY A 296 34.68 -5.70 29.25
CA GLY A 296 35.21 -4.34 29.07
C GLY A 296 36.55 -4.27 28.34
N GLU A 297 37.26 -5.40 28.18
CA GLU A 297 38.53 -5.47 27.46
C GLU A 297 38.34 -5.66 25.94
N ILE A 298 37.11 -5.94 25.51
CA ILE A 298 36.78 -6.24 24.11
C ILE A 298 36.42 -4.94 23.37
N SER A 299 37.41 -4.33 22.71
CA SER A 299 37.19 -3.21 21.80
C SER A 299 36.82 -3.71 20.39
N VAL A 300 35.58 -3.46 19.96
CA VAL A 300 35.10 -3.82 18.62
C VAL A 300 35.34 -2.66 17.64
N SER A 301 36.32 -2.82 16.76
CA SER A 301 36.68 -1.80 15.76
C SER A 301 35.78 -1.80 14.53
N LEU A 302 35.77 -0.71 13.75
CA LEU A 302 35.06 -0.63 12.47
C LEU A 302 35.37 -1.81 11.53
N LYS A 303 36.64 -2.24 11.49
CA LYS A 303 37.08 -3.37 10.66
C LYS A 303 36.35 -4.67 11.04
N ASN A 304 36.11 -4.90 12.33
CA ASN A 304 35.38 -6.09 12.78
C ASN A 304 33.94 -6.13 12.26
N TRP A 305 33.30 -4.96 12.16
CA TRP A 305 31.98 -4.80 11.56
C TRP A 305 31.99 -5.01 10.05
N GLU A 306 32.98 -4.46 9.36
CA GLU A 306 33.14 -4.63 7.91
C GLU A 306 33.37 -6.09 7.52
N ASP A 307 34.25 -6.79 8.26
CA ASP A 307 34.53 -8.21 8.05
C ASP A 307 33.27 -9.08 8.31
N ALA A 308 32.50 -8.75 9.35
CA ALA A 308 31.24 -9.42 9.65
C ALA A 308 30.19 -9.21 8.53
N LEU A 309 30.06 -7.98 8.01
CA LEU A 309 29.14 -7.68 6.92
C LEU A 309 29.56 -8.40 5.63
N ALA A 310 30.85 -8.42 5.31
CA ALA A 310 31.39 -9.13 4.16
C ALA A 310 31.09 -10.64 4.25
N SER A 311 31.26 -11.26 5.42
CA SER A 311 30.93 -12.67 5.66
C SER A 311 29.45 -12.98 5.42
N ILE A 312 28.55 -12.08 5.85
CA ILE A 312 27.10 -12.21 5.63
C ILE A 312 26.77 -12.12 4.13
N ILE A 313 27.46 -11.26 3.37
CA ILE A 313 27.28 -11.11 1.92
C ILE A 313 27.81 -12.33 1.14
N SER A 314 29.01 -12.80 1.46
CA SER A 314 29.66 -13.88 0.71
C SER A 314 28.99 -15.25 0.90
N LYS A 315 28.50 -15.56 2.11
CA LYS A 315 27.86 -16.84 2.42
C LYS A 315 26.59 -17.10 1.61
N GLU A 316 25.94 -16.05 1.13
CA GLU A 316 24.70 -16.13 0.36
C GLU A 316 24.96 -16.35 -1.14
N GLN A 317 26.01 -15.73 -1.69
CA GLN A 317 26.46 -16.00 -3.06
C GLN A 317 26.80 -17.47 -3.25
N SER A 318 27.51 -18.07 -2.29
CA SER A 318 27.81 -19.51 -2.33
C SER A 318 26.58 -20.41 -2.19
N SER A 319 25.49 -19.95 -1.58
CA SER A 319 24.24 -20.74 -1.48
C SER A 319 23.34 -20.60 -2.70
N ALA A 320 23.39 -19.45 -3.39
CA ALA A 320 22.64 -19.20 -4.62
C ALA A 320 23.25 -19.91 -5.84
N ASP A 321 24.58 -20.10 -5.85
CA ASP A 321 25.28 -20.82 -6.93
C ASP A 321 25.20 -22.35 -6.80
N SER A 322 24.66 -22.86 -5.69
CA SER A 322 24.56 -24.30 -5.37
C SER A 322 23.15 -24.88 -5.46
N GLY A 323 22.15 -24.09 -5.88
CA GLY A 323 20.75 -24.51 -6.06
C GLY A 323 20.30 -24.36 -7.50
#